data_AF-X1IA18-F1
#
_entry.id   AF-X1IA18-F1
#
_cell.length_a   1.000
_cell.length_b   1.000
_cell.length_c   1.000
_cell.angle_alpha   90.00
_cell.angle_beta   90.00
_cell.angle_gamma   90.00
#
_symmetry.space_group_name_H-M   'P 1'
#
loop_
_entity.id
_entity.type
_entity.pdbx_description
1 polymer ?
#
loop_
_entity_poly.entity_id
_entity_poly.type
_entity_poly.pdbx_seq_one_letter_code
_entity_poly.pdbx_strand_id
1 'polypeptide(L)'
;MLFLILIGAMIFSRFLAVSQLPFEASDWIGGLPISPTAILAVLLFIYLIGGCVLDALAMILLTIPIFFPTAMALGFDPIWLGVLVVIVMEMGLITPP
;
A
#
# COMPACT_ATOMS: atom_id res chain seq x y z
N MET A 1 -6.33 -12.77 18.26
CA MET A 1 -6.30 -12.73 16.78
C MET A 1 -5.29 -11.71 16.25
N LEU A 2 -5.16 -10.52 16.85
CA LEU A 2 -4.16 -9.50 16.46
C LEU A 2 -2.72 -10.05 16.31
N PHE A 3 -2.24 -10.84 17.29
CA PHE A 3 -0.90 -11.45 17.20
C PHE A 3 -0.73 -12.40 16.02
N LEU A 4 -1.79 -13.12 15.62
CA LEU A 4 -1.76 -14.01 14.45
C LEU A 4 -1.63 -13.20 13.15
N ILE A 5 -2.38 -12.10 13.05
CA ILE A 5 -2.32 -11.16 11.93
C ILE A 5 -0.93 -10.52 11.84
N LEU A 6 -0.36 -10.10 12.97
CA LEU A 6 0.99 -9.54 13.01
C LEU A 6 2.05 -10.54 12.56
N ILE A 7 2.00 -11.78 13.05
CA ILE A 7 2.94 -12.83 12.64
C ILE A 7 2.78 -13.15 11.15
N GLY A 8 1.54 -13.28 10.66
CA GLY A 8 1.25 -13.49 9.24
C GLY A 8 1.77 -12.36 8.36
N ALA A 9 1.55 -11.11 8.77
CA ALA A 9 2.05 -9.91 8.07
C ALA A 9 3.58 -9.87 8.05
N MET A 10 4.25 -10.22 9.15
CA MET A 10 5.72 -10.29 9.19
C MET A 10 6.29 -11.35 8.25
N ILE A 11 5.67 -12.53 8.20
CA ILE A 11 6.07 -13.61 7.29
C ILE A 11 5.82 -13.20 5.83
N PHE A 12 4.66 -12.60 5.54
CA PHE A 12 4.31 -12.10 4.22
C PHE A 12 5.23 -10.98 3.76
N SER A 13 5.56 -10.03 4.64
CA SER A 13 6.52 -8.97 4.37
C SER A 13 7.92 -9.51 4.06
N ARG A 14 8.38 -10.54 4.79
CA ARG A 14 9.64 -11.24 4.47
C ARG A 14 9.56 -11.97 3.12
N PHE A 15 8.45 -12.64 2.83
CA PHE A 15 8.24 -13.31 1.55
C PHE A 15 8.32 -12.30 0.39
N LEU A 16 7.64 -11.16 0.51
CA LEU A 16 7.68 -10.08 -0.47
C LEU A 16 9.10 -9.53 -0.67
N ALA A 17 9.83 -9.29 0.42
CA ALA A 17 11.21 -8.81 0.37
C ALA A 17 12.16 -9.80 -0.35
N VAL A 18 11.95 -11.12 -0.17
CA VAL A 18 12.73 -12.15 -0.87
C VAL A 18 12.30 -12.27 -2.34
N SER A 19 11.00 -12.16 -2.61
CA SER A 19 10.45 -12.28 -3.97
C SER A 19 10.76 -11.10 -4.89
N GLN A 20 11.27 -10.00 -4.36
CA GLN A 20 11.53 -8.74 -5.09
C GLN A 20 10.31 -8.15 -5.82
N LEU A 21 9.10 -8.67 -5.57
CA LEU A 21 7.85 -8.15 -6.13
C LEU A 21 7.67 -6.63 -5.98
N PRO A 22 8.00 -6.00 -4.82
CA PRO A 22 7.89 -4.54 -4.70
C PRO A 22 8.86 -3.78 -5.63
N PHE A 23 10.03 -4.37 -5.90
CA PHE A 23 11.06 -3.80 -6.77
C PHE A 23 10.68 -3.97 -8.25
N GLU A 24 10.24 -5.17 -8.65
CA GLU A 24 9.74 -5.41 -10.02
C GLU A 24 8.50 -4.56 -10.33
N ALA A 25 7.57 -4.42 -9.37
CA ALA A 25 6.42 -3.54 -9.51
C ALA A 25 6.86 -2.08 -9.67
N SER A 26 7.86 -1.63 -8.91
CA SER A 26 8.41 -0.28 -9.04
C SER A 26 9.09 -0.06 -10.39
N ASP A 27 9.84 -1.03 -10.90
CA ASP A 27 10.51 -0.95 -12.20
C ASP A 27 9.49 -0.91 -13.34
N TRP A 28 8.45 -1.75 -13.25
CA TRP A 28 7.36 -1.76 -14.23
C TRP A 28 6.59 -0.44 -14.24
N ILE A 29 6.29 0.10 -13.05
CA ILE A 29 5.62 1.40 -12.87
C ILE A 29 6.53 2.56 -13.31
N GLY A 30 7.83 2.49 -13.06
CA GLY A 30 8.81 3.48 -13.51
C GLY A 30 9.06 3.47 -15.01
N GLY A 31 8.83 2.32 -15.67
CA GLY A 31 8.89 2.18 -17.13
C GLY A 31 7.63 2.69 -17.87
N LEU A 32 6.54 2.94 -17.15
CA LEU A 32 5.33 3.51 -17.73
C LEU A 32 5.51 5.03 -17.94
N PRO A 33 5.13 5.60 -19.09
CA PRO A 33 5.21 7.04 -19.37
C PRO A 33 4.09 7.82 -18.65
N ILE A 34 3.88 7.54 -17.36
CA ILE A 34 2.79 8.04 -16.54
C ILE A 34 3.38 8.96 -15.47
N SER A 35 2.74 10.10 -15.22
CA SER A 35 3.17 11.02 -14.16
C SER A 35 3.08 10.36 -12.78
N PRO A 36 4.05 10.55 -11.87
CA PRO A 36 4.03 10.00 -10.51
C PRO A 36 2.71 10.27 -9.76
N THR A 37 2.09 11.42 -9.99
CA THR A 37 0.80 11.80 -9.40
C THR A 37 -0.37 10.90 -9.82
N ALA A 38 -0.35 10.38 -11.05
CA ALA A 38 -1.37 9.45 -11.53
C ALA A 38 -1.17 8.05 -10.92
N ILE A 39 0.07 7.63 -10.68
CA ILE A 39 0.38 6.40 -9.95
C ILE A 39 -0.11 6.52 -8.49
N LEU A 40 0.15 7.66 -7.84
CA LEU A 40 -0.37 7.94 -6.50
C LEU A 40 -1.91 7.89 -6.48
N ALA A 41 -2.58 8.45 -7.49
CA ALA A 41 -4.04 8.40 -7.57
C ALA A 41 -4.58 6.96 -7.69
N VAL A 42 -3.94 6.11 -8.50
CA VAL A 42 -4.30 4.69 -8.62
C VAL A 42 -4.06 3.95 -7.30
N LEU A 43 -2.93 4.21 -6.64
CA LEU A 43 -2.60 3.65 -5.33
C LEU A 43 -3.67 4.00 -4.29
N LEU A 44 -4.05 5.27 -4.19
CA LEU A 44 -5.11 5.70 -3.27
C LEU A 44 -6.47 5.08 -3.63
N PHE A 45 -6.77 4.89 -4.91
CA PHE A 45 -7.99 4.22 -5.34
C PHE A 45 -8.04 2.74 -4.91
N ILE A 46 -6.90 2.03 -4.97
CA ILE A 46 -6.76 0.67 -4.44
C ILE A 46 -6.98 0.67 -2.92
N TYR A 47 -6.41 1.63 -2.19
CA TYR A 47 -6.63 1.77 -0.75
C TYR A 47 -8.09 2.04 -0.40
N LEU A 48 -8.80 2.84 -1.20
CA LEU A 48 -10.21 3.13 -1.01
C LEU A 48 -11.06 1.86 -1.15
N ILE A 49 -10.88 1.10 -2.25
CA ILE A 49 -11.61 -0.16 -2.48
C ILE A 49 -11.24 -1.21 -1.43
N GLY A 50 -9.95 -1.34 -1.12
CA GLY A 50 -9.46 -2.27 -0.10
C GLY A 50 -10.03 -1.95 1.28
N GLY A 51 -10.13 -0.67 1.64
CA GLY A 51 -10.70 -0.20 2.90
C GLY A 51 -12.20 -0.46 3.05
N CYS A 52 -12.94 -0.61 1.95
CA CYS A 52 -14.35 -1.02 2.01
C CYS A 52 -14.53 -2.51 2.37
N VAL A 53 -13.53 -3.36 2.11
CA VAL A 53 -13.62 -4.82 2.28
C VAL A 53 -12.87 -5.31 3.51
N LEU A 54 -11.74 -4.67 3.82
CA LEU A 54 -10.78 -5.10 4.84
C LEU A 54 -10.64 -4.03 5.92
N ASP A 55 -10.47 -4.48 7.16
CA ASP A 55 -10.13 -3.61 8.29
C ASP A 55 -8.85 -2.82 8.02
N ALA A 56 -8.84 -1.57 8.48
CA ALA A 56 -7.76 -0.61 8.27
C ALA A 56 -6.38 -1.20 8.58
N LEU A 57 -6.24 -1.76 9.78
CA LEU A 57 -4.95 -2.18 10.30
C LEU A 57 -4.42 -3.40 9.52
N ALA A 58 -5.32 -4.31 9.13
CA ALA A 58 -4.97 -5.46 8.30
C ALA A 58 -4.49 -5.03 6.90
N MET A 59 -5.19 -4.06 6.29
CA MET A 59 -4.84 -3.55 4.97
C MET A 59 -3.45 -2.90 4.97
N ILE A 60 -3.18 -2.00 5.93
CA ILE A 60 -1.87 -1.34 6.08
C ILE A 60 -0.75 -2.37 6.23
N LEU A 61 -0.90 -3.33 7.14
CA LEU A 61 0.14 -4.32 7.41
C LEU A 61 0.48 -5.18 6.19
N LEU A 62 -0.51 -5.50 5.35
CA LEU A 62 -0.32 -6.29 4.14
C LEU A 62 0.31 -5.47 3.00
N THR A 63 -0.07 -4.21 2.89
CA THR A 63 0.22 -3.40 1.69
C THR A 63 1.41 -2.47 1.84
N ILE A 64 1.73 -2.00 3.06
CA ILE A 64 2.95 -1.23 3.35
C ILE A 64 4.23 -1.86 2.75
N PRO A 65 4.53 -3.15 2.94
CA PRO A 65 5.79 -3.71 2.44
C PRO A 65 5.91 -3.68 0.91
N ILE A 66 4.79 -3.49 0.20
CA ILE A 66 4.77 -3.38 -1.26
C ILE A 66 4.80 -1.91 -1.68
N PHE A 67 3.84 -1.11 -1.22
CA PHE A 67 3.65 0.25 -1.74
C PHE A 67 4.62 1.28 -1.16
N PHE A 68 5.10 1.07 0.07
CA PHE A 68 6.06 1.98 0.69
C PHE A 68 7.37 2.10 -0.12
N PRO A 69 8.07 1.01 -0.46
CA PRO A 69 9.29 1.11 -1.27
C PRO A 69 9.01 1.64 -2.69
N THR A 70 7.87 1.29 -3.30
CA THR A 70 7.47 1.82 -4.62
C THR A 70 7.26 3.33 -4.60
N ALA A 71 6.57 3.85 -3.58
CA ALA A 71 6.34 5.29 -3.43
C ALA A 71 7.64 6.05 -3.16
N MET A 72 8.55 5.49 -2.36
CA MET A 72 9.88 6.06 -2.14
C MET A 72 10.71 6.10 -3.43
N ALA A 73 10.65 5.04 -4.25
CA ALA A 73 11.35 5.00 -5.54
C ALA A 73 10.83 6.07 -6.52
N LEU A 74 9.55 6.42 -6.43
CA LEU A 74 8.92 7.50 -7.19
C LEU A 74 9.19 8.91 -6.62
N GLY A 75 9.89 9.01 -5.48
CA GLY A 75 10.28 10.28 -4.85
C GLY A 75 9.19 10.91 -3.97
N PHE A 76 8.19 10.14 -3.52
CA PHE A 76 7.18 10.65 -2.59
C PHE A 76 7.69 10.76 -1.16
N ASP A 77 7.21 11.77 -0.45
CA ASP A 77 7.48 11.93 0.97
C ASP A 77 6.72 10.85 1.79
N PRO A 78 7.41 10.11 2.66
CA PRO A 78 6.82 8.98 3.40
C PRO A 78 5.79 9.42 4.43
N ILE A 79 5.91 10.61 5.00
CA ILE A 79 4.95 11.14 5.98
C ILE A 79 3.64 11.47 5.25
N TRP A 80 3.74 12.16 4.11
CA TRP A 80 2.58 12.46 3.27
C TRP A 80 1.86 11.23 2.76
N LEU A 81 2.60 10.21 2.31
CA LEU A 81 2.01 8.94 1.89
C LEU A 81 1.24 8.28 3.03
N GLY A 82 1.85 8.22 4.23
CA GLY A 82 1.20 7.64 5.41
C GLY A 82 -0.10 8.38 5.77
N VAL A 83 -0.06 9.72 5.80
CA VAL A 83 -1.24 10.54 6.08
C VAL A 83 -2.35 10.30 5.04
N LEU A 84 -2.01 10.32 3.75
CA LEU A 84 -2.97 10.08 2.67
C LEU A 84 -3.60 8.69 2.74
N VAL A 85 -2.78 7.66 2.93
CA VAL A 85 -3.25 6.27 3.04
C VAL A 85 -4.20 6.10 4.21
N VAL A 86 -3.86 6.64 5.39
CA VAL A 86 -4.73 6.57 6.58
C VAL A 86 -6.05 7.27 6.32
N ILE A 87 -6.03 8.51 5.81
CA ILE A 87 -7.27 9.26 5.54
C ILE A 87 -8.14 8.52 4.52
N VAL A 88 -7.57 8.02 3.42
CA VAL A 88 -8.31 7.29 2.38
C VAL A 88 -8.91 5.99 2.90
N MET A 89 -8.20 5.27 3.74
CA MET A 89 -8.73 4.06 4.36
C MET A 89 -9.87 4.34 5.33
N GLU A 90 -9.73 5.34 6.20
CA GLU A 90 -10.80 5.74 7.11
C GLU A 90 -12.04 6.19 6.33
N MET A 91 -11.85 6.88 5.18
CA MET A 91 -12.95 7.19 4.25
C MET A 91 -13.58 5.93 3.64
N GLY A 92 -12.78 4.91 3.28
CA GLY A 92 -13.28 3.63 2.78
C GLY A 92 -14.08 2.84 3.82
N LEU A 93 -13.65 2.88 5.09
CA LEU A 93 -14.36 2.27 6.23
C LEU A 93 -15.67 2.97 6.60
N ILE A 94 -15.76 4.29 6.38
CA ILE A 94 -17.01 5.06 6.55
C ILE A 94 -17.95 4.85 5.36
N THR A 95 -17.40 4.45 4.21
CA THR A 95 -18.15 4.11 2.99
C THR A 95 -18.24 2.59 2.76
N PRO A 96 -18.83 1.78 3.68
CA PRO A 96 -19.26 0.45 3.34
C PRO A 96 -20.77 0.48 3.03
N PRO A 97 -21.22 0.06 1.84
CA PRO A 97 -22.42 -0.75 1.76
C PRO A 97 -22.17 -2.14 2.38
#